data_AF-A0A931FQG9-F1
#
_entry.id   AF-A0A931FQG9-F1
#
_cell.length_a   1.000
_cell.length_b   1.000
_cell.length_c   1.000
_cell.angle_alpha   90.00
_cell.angle_beta   90.00
_cell.angle_gamma   90.00
#
_symmetry.space_group_name_H-M   'P 1'
#
loop_
_entity.id
_entity.type
_entity.pdbx_description
1 polymer ?
#
loop_
_entity_poly.entity_id
_entity_poly.type
_entity_poly.pdbx_seq_one_letter_code
_entity_poly.pdbx_strand_id
1 'polypeptide(L)'
;MHYSDLEAVHPAKRERPGCIAHLYAHKAEWEDLQDMIQEHAPAEIVGIEPVFILPTFTIEVLCENPEASFALMIAWLAYSETSPHRPHGKEEALAWGKQFSSCVGISTDWKF
;
A
#
# COMPACT_ATOMS: atom_id res chain seq x y z
N MET A 1 -7.75 18.81 3.62
CA MET A 1 -8.15 18.28 2.31
C MET A 1 -9.15 17.18 2.61
N HIS A 2 -10.43 17.34 2.23
CA HIS A 2 -11.46 16.34 2.49
C HIS A 2 -11.26 15.17 1.50
N TYR A 3 -11.19 13.94 2.01
CA TYR A 3 -10.87 12.72 1.24
C TYR A 3 -12.02 12.22 0.33
N SER A 4 -13.15 12.94 0.31
CA SER A 4 -14.39 12.52 -0.38
C SER A 4 -14.44 12.85 -1.87
N ASP A 5 -13.43 13.52 -2.43
CA ASP A 5 -13.49 14.03 -3.82
C ASP A 5 -12.90 13.05 -4.88
N LEU A 6 -12.62 11.79 -4.52
CA LEU A 6 -12.07 10.75 -5.42
C LEU A 6 -13.15 9.86 -6.08
N GLU A 7 -14.39 10.33 -6.21
CA GLU A 7 -15.54 9.48 -6.61
C GLU A 7 -15.58 9.02 -8.08
N ALA A 8 -14.62 9.41 -8.93
CA ALA A 8 -14.50 8.80 -10.26
C ALA A 8 -13.56 7.59 -10.20
N VAL A 9 -14.14 6.41 -9.95
CA VAL A 9 -13.43 5.12 -10.06
C VAL A 9 -12.81 5.02 -11.46
N HIS A 10 -11.48 4.94 -11.54
CA HIS A 10 -10.77 4.83 -12.81
C HIS A 10 -11.28 3.64 -13.63
N PRO A 11 -11.64 3.79 -14.92
CA PRO A 11 -12.31 2.75 -15.71
C PRO A 11 -11.49 1.46 -15.83
N ALA A 12 -10.16 1.57 -15.82
CA ALA A 12 -9.27 0.42 -15.86
C ALA A 12 -9.48 -0.56 -14.69
N LYS A 13 -10.01 -0.12 -13.54
CA LYS A 13 -10.37 -1.02 -12.44
C LYS A 13 -11.39 -2.08 -12.85
N ARG A 14 -12.28 -1.75 -13.80
CA ARG A 14 -13.26 -2.69 -14.36
C ARG A 14 -12.73 -3.40 -15.60
N GLU A 15 -12.08 -2.65 -16.50
CA GLU A 15 -11.75 -3.13 -17.84
C GLU A 15 -10.47 -3.96 -17.88
N ARG A 16 -9.52 -3.66 -17.00
CA ARG A 16 -8.17 -4.24 -17.00
C ARG A 16 -7.68 -4.54 -15.57
N PRO A 17 -8.47 -5.23 -14.72
CA PRO A 17 -8.12 -5.42 -13.31
C PRO A 17 -6.77 -6.15 -13.11
N GLY A 18 -6.42 -7.07 -14.02
CA GLY A 18 -5.14 -7.78 -13.96
C GLY A 18 -3.91 -6.88 -14.22
N CYS A 19 -4.11 -5.66 -14.75
CA CYS A 19 -3.04 -4.69 -14.97
C CYS A 19 -2.84 -3.75 -13.77
N ILE A 20 -3.59 -3.92 -12.67
CA ILE A 20 -3.48 -3.04 -11.50
C ILE A 20 -2.62 -3.73 -10.43
N ALA A 21 -1.57 -3.05 -9.99
CA ALA A 21 -0.78 -3.44 -8.84
C ALA A 21 -1.35 -2.78 -7.58
N HIS A 22 -1.61 -3.57 -6.54
CA HIS A 22 -2.05 -3.08 -5.24
C HIS A 22 -0.86 -3.09 -4.28
N LEU A 23 -0.39 -1.90 -3.90
CA LEU A 23 0.82 -1.71 -3.12
C LEU A 23 0.45 -1.10 -1.77
N TYR A 24 0.95 -1.67 -0.68
CA TYR A 24 0.81 -1.08 0.65
C TYR A 24 2.05 -0.28 0.98
N ALA A 25 1.89 1.01 1.25
CA ALA A 25 3.00 1.91 1.55
C ALA A 25 2.72 2.77 2.79
N HIS A 26 3.72 2.96 3.63
CA HIS A 26 3.70 4.01 4.64
C HIS A 26 3.92 5.36 3.99
N LYS A 27 3.43 6.43 4.62
CA LYS A 27 3.68 7.81 4.15
C LYS A 27 5.18 8.10 3.98
N ALA A 28 6.01 7.54 4.85
CA ALA A 28 7.46 7.74 4.85
C ALA A 28 8.15 7.10 3.63
N GLU A 29 7.51 6.12 2.98
CA GLU A 29 8.05 5.38 1.84
C GLU A 29 7.57 5.96 0.49
N TRP A 30 6.92 7.13 0.52
CA TRP A 30 6.27 7.68 -0.66
C TRP A 30 7.27 7.98 -1.79
N GLU A 31 8.43 8.53 -1.46
CA GLU A 31 9.47 8.86 -2.45
C GLU A 31 10.04 7.58 -3.08
N ASP A 32 10.41 6.58 -2.27
CA ASP A 32 10.90 5.28 -2.77
C ASP A 32 9.87 4.57 -3.65
N LEU A 33 8.58 4.66 -3.29
CA LEU A 33 7.50 4.11 -4.09
C LEU A 33 7.40 4.80 -5.46
N GLN A 34 7.51 6.13 -5.51
CA GLN A 34 7.46 6.87 -6.75
C GLN A 34 8.62 6.51 -7.67
N ASP A 35 9.83 6.37 -7.12
CA ASP A 35 11.01 5.95 -7.86
C ASP A 35 10.83 4.53 -8.43
N MET A 36 10.35 3.59 -7.61
CA MET A 36 10.12 2.22 -8.04
C MET A 36 9.03 2.11 -9.12
N ILE A 37 7.96 2.92 -9.02
CA ILE A 37 6.93 2.98 -10.06
C ILE A 37 7.54 3.47 -11.39
N GLN A 38 8.39 4.50 -11.36
CA GLN A 38 9.04 5.04 -12.56
C GLN A 38 10.00 4.04 -13.21
N GLU A 39 10.74 3.26 -12.42
CA GLU A 39 11.70 2.27 -12.93
C GLU A 39 11.01 1.06 -13.59
N HIS A 40 9.86 0.63 -13.07
CA HIS A 40 9.24 -0.62 -13.48
C HIS A 40 8.22 -0.50 -14.63
N ALA A 41 7.66 0.68 -14.96
CA ALA A 41 6.86 0.92 -16.17
C ALA A 41 6.39 2.40 -16.29
N PRO A 42 5.88 2.86 -17.46
CA PRO A 42 4.97 3.99 -17.52
C PRO A 42 3.65 3.60 -16.81
N ALA A 43 3.67 3.70 -15.48
CA ALA A 43 2.57 3.31 -14.62
C ALA A 43 1.84 4.55 -14.09
N GLU A 44 0.52 4.51 -14.09
CA GLU A 44 -0.34 5.59 -13.59
C GLU A 44 -0.89 5.23 -12.23
N ILE A 45 -0.80 6.13 -11.25
CA ILE A 45 -1.48 5.94 -9.97
C ILE A 45 -2.97 6.25 -10.17
N VAL A 46 -3.81 5.22 -10.03
CA VAL A 46 -5.26 5.28 -10.28
C VAL A 46 -6.09 5.23 -9.00
N GLY A 47 -5.44 5.10 -7.84
CA GLY A 47 -6.11 5.13 -6.54
C GLY A 47 -5.13 5.23 -5.38
N ILE A 48 -5.55 5.95 -4.34
CA ILE A 48 -4.86 6.08 -3.06
C ILE A 48 -5.92 6.02 -1.96
N GLU A 49 -5.91 4.95 -1.18
CA GLU A 49 -6.90 4.72 -0.12
C GLU A 49 -6.19 4.53 1.22
N PRO A 50 -6.56 5.25 2.29
CA PRO A 50 -6.00 5.01 3.61
C PRO A 50 -6.49 3.68 4.18
N VAL A 51 -5.59 2.91 4.79
CA VAL A 51 -5.96 1.71 5.55
C VAL A 51 -6.32 2.15 6.96
N PHE A 52 -7.61 2.25 7.31
CA PHE A 52 -8.06 2.89 8.57
C PHE A 52 -7.44 2.36 9.87
N ILE A 53 -6.96 1.13 9.88
CA ILE A 53 -6.38 0.47 11.06
C ILE A 53 -4.85 0.52 11.12
N LEU A 54 -4.19 1.00 10.07
CA LEU A 54 -2.73 1.03 9.94
C LEU A 54 -2.28 2.39 9.39
N PRO A 55 -1.10 2.90 9.76
CA PRO A 55 -0.55 4.11 9.15
C PRO A 55 0.03 3.80 7.75
N THR A 56 -0.78 3.19 6.89
CA THR A 56 -0.47 2.77 5.52
C THR A 56 -1.56 3.22 4.56
N PHE A 57 -1.18 3.33 3.29
CA PHE A 57 -2.07 3.53 2.17
C PHE A 57 -2.05 2.31 1.28
N THR A 58 -3.20 1.95 0.73
CA THR A 58 -3.30 1.14 -0.47
C THR A 58 -3.12 2.08 -1.65
N ILE A 59 -2.07 1.86 -2.43
CA ILE A 59 -1.78 2.57 -3.67
C ILE A 59 -2.08 1.61 -4.82
N GLU A 60 -2.91 2.06 -5.75
CA GLU A 60 -3.29 1.28 -6.93
C GLU A 60 -2.61 1.88 -8.15
N VAL A 61 -1.81 1.07 -8.83
CA VAL A 61 -1.01 1.50 -9.97
C VAL A 61 -1.44 0.72 -11.20
N LEU A 62 -1.91 1.42 -12.22
CA LEU A 62 -2.19 0.85 -13.53
C LEU A 62 -0.91 0.68 -14.32
N CYS A 63 -0.56 -0.57 -14.60
CA CYS A 63 0.58 -0.96 -15.42
C CYS A 63 0.17 -1.25 -16.87
N GLU A 64 1.15 -1.35 -17.76
CA GLU A 64 0.92 -1.62 -19.18
C GLU A 64 0.27 -3.00 -19.42
N ASN A 65 0.59 -4.00 -18.61
CA ASN A 65 0.10 -5.36 -18.74
C ASN A 65 0.17 -6.11 -17.38
N PRO A 66 -0.42 -7.32 -17.27
CA PRO A 66 -0.40 -8.08 -16.03
C PRO A 66 0.99 -8.50 -15.55
N GLU A 67 1.92 -8.75 -16.47
CA GLU A 67 3.30 -9.14 -16.12
C GLU A 67 4.03 -7.98 -15.43
N ALA A 68 3.85 -6.75 -15.93
CA ALA A 68 4.39 -5.53 -15.32
C ALA A 68 3.76 -5.25 -13.95
N SER A 69 2.44 -5.45 -13.80
CA SER A 69 1.77 -5.36 -12.49
C SER A 69 2.38 -6.36 -11.50
N PHE A 70 2.56 -7.61 -11.91
CA PHE A 70 3.17 -8.63 -11.06
C PHE A 70 4.61 -8.31 -10.71
N ALA A 71 5.42 -7.87 -11.68
CA ALA A 71 6.80 -7.47 -11.46
C ALA A 71 6.92 -6.31 -10.45
N LEU A 72 6.07 -5.28 -10.57
CA LEU A 72 6.02 -4.16 -9.64
C LEU A 72 5.62 -4.61 -8.23
N MET A 73 4.62 -5.50 -8.10
CA MET A 73 4.24 -6.05 -6.78
C MET A 73 5.40 -6.83 -6.13
N ILE A 74 6.14 -7.63 -6.89
CA ILE A 74 7.29 -8.38 -6.38
C ILE A 74 8.44 -7.45 -5.99
N ALA A 75 8.76 -6.46 -6.80
CA ALA A 75 9.81 -5.47 -6.49
C ALA A 75 9.47 -4.70 -5.21
N TRP A 76 8.23 -4.24 -5.09
CA TRP A 76 7.76 -3.51 -3.91
C TRP A 76 7.75 -4.39 -2.65
N LEU A 77 7.35 -5.67 -2.78
CA LEU A 77 7.41 -6.61 -1.68
C LEU A 77 8.85 -6.83 -1.20
N ALA A 78 9.80 -7.01 -2.12
CA ALA A 78 11.21 -7.18 -1.77
C ALA A 78 11.78 -5.94 -1.06
N TYR A 79 11.46 -4.73 -1.54
CA TYR A 79 11.84 -3.49 -0.85
C TYR A 79 11.21 -3.42 0.55
N SER A 80 9.91 -3.69 0.63
CA SER A 80 9.13 -3.66 1.88
C SER A 80 9.74 -4.50 3.01
N GLU A 81 10.38 -5.63 2.67
CA GLU A 81 11.06 -6.50 3.65
C GLU A 81 12.33 -5.88 4.25
N THR A 82 12.85 -4.81 3.64
CA THR A 82 14.09 -4.11 4.03
C THR A 82 13.90 -2.63 4.32
N SER A 83 12.66 -2.13 4.18
CA SER A 83 12.34 -0.73 4.36
C SER A 83 12.63 -0.29 5.80
N PRO A 84 13.45 0.75 6.03
CA PRO A 84 13.77 1.23 7.37
C PRO A 84 12.55 1.82 8.09
N HIS A 85 11.43 1.97 7.40
CA HIS A 85 10.18 2.51 7.93
C HIS A 85 9.24 1.43 8.48
N ARG A 86 9.60 0.14 8.33
CA ARG A 86 8.80 -1.00 8.76
C ARG A 86 9.48 -1.77 9.90
N PRO A 87 8.69 -2.46 10.75
CA PRO A 87 9.25 -3.37 11.74
C PRO A 87 9.80 -4.64 11.08
N HIS A 88 11.03 -5.03 11.40
CA HIS A 88 11.72 -6.21 10.86
C HIS A 88 11.67 -7.42 11.80
N GLY A 89 10.76 -7.40 12.78
CA GLY A 89 10.62 -8.47 13.74
C GLY A 89 9.44 -8.27 14.67
N LYS A 90 9.10 -9.34 15.40
CA LYS A 90 7.96 -9.36 16.32
C LYS A 90 8.04 -8.27 17.39
N GLU A 91 9.21 -8.05 17.97
CA GLU A 91 9.39 -7.08 19.05
C GLU A 91 9.21 -5.65 18.56
N GLU A 92 9.81 -5.31 17.41
CA GLU A 92 9.63 -4.02 16.75
C GLU A 92 8.16 -3.80 16.36
N ALA A 93 7.50 -4.82 15.79
CA ALA A 93 6.09 -4.74 15.42
C ALA A 93 5.19 -4.49 16.64
N LEU A 94 5.46 -5.15 17.78
CA LEU A 94 4.74 -4.93 19.04
C LEU A 94 5.00 -3.53 19.61
N ALA A 95 6.24 -3.03 19.55
CA ALA A 95 6.58 -1.69 20.02
C ALA A 95 5.92 -0.61 19.16
N TRP A 96 5.95 -0.80 17.84
CA TRP A 96 5.33 0.07 16.86
C TRP A 96 3.81 0.07 17.01
N GLY A 97 3.17 -1.11 17.14
CA GLY A 97 1.73 -1.22 17.38
C GLY A 97 1.24 -0.49 18.63
N LYS A 98 2.05 -0.41 19.70
CA LYS A 98 1.72 0.40 20.90
C LYS A 98 1.71 1.91 20.64
N GLN A 99 2.43 2.40 19.63
CA GLN A 99 2.44 3.81 19.26
C GLN A 99 1.17 4.20 18.47
N PHE A 100 0.59 3.24 17.75
CA PHE A 100 -0.62 3.41 16.94
C PHE A 100 -1.86 2.79 17.59
N SER A 101 -1.76 2.29 18.84
CA SER A 101 -2.89 1.78 19.61
C SER A 101 -3.78 2.92 20.12
N SER A 102 -4.33 3.70 19.20
CA SER A 102 -5.55 4.49 19.40
C SER A 102 -6.76 3.79 18.80
N CYS A 103 -6.67 2.50 18.45
CA CYS A 103 -7.81 1.63 18.19
C CYS A 103 -8.58 1.36 19.49
N VAL A 104 -9.16 2.42 20.07
CA VAL A 104 -10.16 2.35 21.13
C VAL A 104 -11.38 1.65 20.53
N GLY A 105 -11.50 0.33 20.72
CA GLY A 105 -12.75 -0.40 20.43
C GLY A 105 -12.65 -1.76 19.74
N ILE A 106 -11.48 -2.23 19.29
CA ILE A 106 -11.37 -3.62 18.81
C ILE A 106 -11.16 -4.52 20.03
N SER A 107 -12.18 -5.31 20.37
CA SER A 107 -12.08 -6.30 21.45
C SER A 107 -10.88 -7.22 21.19
N THR A 108 -10.05 -7.40 22.21
CA THR A 108 -8.94 -8.35 22.22
C THR A 108 -9.42 -9.79 22.47
N ASP A 109 -10.72 -10.05 22.57
CA ASP A 109 -11.30 -11.36 22.88
C ASP A 109 -11.42 -12.27 21.64
N TRP A 110 -10.41 -12.30 20.78
CA TRP A 110 -10.32 -13.32 19.75
C TRP A 110 -9.84 -14.63 20.39
N LYS A 111 -10.79 -15.53 20.66
CA LYS A 111 -10.49 -16.92 21.02
C LYS A 111 -10.33 -17.74 19.73
N PHE A 112 -9.15 -18.32 19.53
CA PHE A 112 -8.90 -19.34 18.50
C PHE A 112 -9.42 -20.70 18.95
#